data_AF-A0A239WLT2-F1
#
_entry.id   AF-A0A239WLT2-F1
#
_cell.length_a   1.000
_cell.length_b   1.000
_cell.length_c   1.000
_cell.angle_alpha   90.00
_cell.angle_beta   90.00
_cell.angle_gamma   90.00
#
_symmetry.space_group_name_H-M   'P 1'
#
loop_
_entity.id
_entity.type
_entity.pdbx_description
1 polymer ?
#
loop_
_entity_poly.entity_id
_entity_poly.type
_entity_poly.pdbx_seq_one_letter_code
_entity_poly.pdbx_strand_id
1 'polypeptide(L)'
;MKLNFTNNNLLIALYFIMFAVHFLLWQCLGIGFETTLIRYYFFLTILFMMVLTIVSIFKKIYPEYLGFVFLGLVMFKLAMVFIIRKKLNITEIPNYKFHFILPYLFSLFLETVFTVNMIRSADKKDPEKDEKNQ
;
A
#
# COMPACT_ATOMS: atom_id res chain seq x y z
N MET A 1 5.72 3.95 -22.83
CA MET A 1 4.47 4.35 -22.16
C MET A 1 4.82 4.87 -20.76
N LYS A 2 4.87 6.18 -20.55
CA LYS A 2 5.11 6.78 -19.22
C LYS A 2 3.82 6.60 -18.41
N LEU A 3 3.78 5.61 -17.52
CA LEU A 3 2.65 5.46 -16.60
C LEU A 3 2.67 6.63 -15.61
N ASN A 4 1.81 7.64 -15.81
CA ASN A 4 1.61 8.74 -14.87
C ASN A 4 0.78 8.25 -13.68
N PHE A 5 1.44 7.71 -12.64
CA PHE A 5 0.84 7.31 -11.37
C PHE A 5 0.39 8.49 -10.46
N THR A 6 0.17 9.67 -11.03
CA THR A 6 -0.07 10.92 -10.28
C THR A 6 -1.49 11.02 -9.71
N ASN A 7 -2.41 10.14 -10.13
CA ASN A 7 -3.76 10.10 -9.60
C ASN A 7 -3.84 9.12 -8.44
N ASN A 8 -3.96 9.63 -7.21
CA ASN A 8 -4.18 8.81 -6.00
C ASN A 8 -5.35 7.82 -6.19
N ASN A 9 -6.40 8.23 -6.91
CA ASN A 9 -7.54 7.38 -7.25
C ASN A 9 -7.15 6.18 -8.12
N LEU A 10 -6.16 6.32 -9.00
CA LEU A 10 -5.66 5.22 -9.83
C LEU A 10 -4.87 4.21 -8.99
N LEU A 11 -4.07 4.66 -8.01
CA LEU A 11 -3.38 3.76 -7.09
C LEU A 11 -4.36 2.95 -6.25
N ILE A 12 -5.40 3.60 -5.73
CA ILE A 12 -6.47 2.94 -4.97
C ILE A 12 -7.23 1.96 -5.88
N ALA A 13 -7.58 2.35 -7.10
CA ALA A 13 -8.24 1.45 -8.06
C ALA A 13 -7.36 0.23 -8.38
N LEU A 14 -6.07 0.43 -8.63
CA LEU A 14 -5.12 -0.64 -8.93
C LEU A 14 -4.95 -1.62 -7.75
N TYR A 15 -5.01 -1.11 -6.53
CA TYR A 15 -5.02 -1.92 -5.32
C TYR A 15 -6.22 -2.88 -5.29
N PHE A 16 -7.44 -2.38 -5.53
CA PHE A 16 -8.64 -3.21 -5.57
C PHE A 16 -8.67 -4.17 -6.77
N ILE A 17 -8.17 -3.74 -7.94
CA ILE A 17 -8.04 -4.61 -9.12
C ILE A 17 -7.11 -5.79 -8.81
N MET A 18 -5.98 -5.55 -8.14
CA MET A 18 -5.06 -6.63 -7.76
C MET A 18 -5.75 -7.66 -6.87
N PHE A 19 -6.54 -7.22 -5.87
CA PHE A 19 -7.30 -8.15 -5.05
C PHE A 19 -8.35 -8.92 -5.83
N ALA A 20 -9.08 -8.28 -6.73
CA ALA A 20 -10.07 -8.95 -7.57
C ALA A 20 -9.41 -10.03 -8.44
N VAL A 21 -8.30 -9.70 -9.11
CA VAL A 21 -7.55 -10.65 -9.95
C VAL A 21 -6.98 -11.79 -9.13
N HIS A 22 -6.34 -11.49 -7.99
CA HIS A 22 -5.80 -12.49 -7.10
C HIS A 22 -6.90 -13.42 -6.56
N PHE A 23 -8.05 -12.86 -6.13
CA PHE A 23 -9.20 -13.64 -5.68
C PHE A 23 -9.76 -14.55 -6.78
N LEU A 24 -9.97 -14.02 -8.00
CA LEU A 24 -10.48 -14.78 -9.14
C LEU A 24 -9.54 -15.91 -9.56
N LEU A 25 -8.22 -15.66 -9.61
CA LEU A 25 -7.21 -16.67 -9.90
C LEU A 25 -7.32 -17.86 -8.95
N TRP A 26 -7.49 -17.60 -7.65
CA TRP A 26 -7.58 -18.66 -6.65
C TRP A 26 -8.93 -19.35 -6.61
N GLN A 27 -10.01 -18.64 -6.94
CA GLN A 27 -11.34 -19.25 -7.11
C GLN A 27 -11.33 -20.23 -8.29
N CYS A 28 -10.73 -19.86 -9.42
CA CYS A 28 -10.60 -20.74 -10.59
C CYS A 28 -9.75 -21.98 -10.31
N LEU A 29 -8.79 -21.89 -9.39
CA LEU A 29 -7.93 -23.02 -8.98
C LEU A 29 -8.59 -23.92 -7.92
N GLY A 30 -9.82 -23.62 -7.48
CA GLY A 30 -10.60 -24.49 -6.58
C GLY A 30 -10.07 -24.55 -5.14
N ILE A 31 -9.32 -23.54 -4.69
CA ILE A 31 -8.68 -23.54 -3.37
C ILE A 31 -9.65 -22.92 -2.34
N GLY A 32 -10.37 -23.75 -1.61
CA GLY A 32 -11.53 -23.41 -0.75
C GLY A 32 -11.27 -22.65 0.56
N PHE A 33 -10.44 -21.60 0.57
CA PHE A 33 -10.16 -20.79 1.78
C PHE A 33 -10.74 -19.37 1.73
N GLU A 34 -11.92 -19.22 1.13
CA GLU A 34 -12.57 -17.93 0.86
C GLU A 34 -12.68 -17.04 2.11
N THR A 35 -13.11 -17.60 3.24
CA THR A 35 -13.33 -16.84 4.48
C THR A 35 -12.04 -16.27 5.08
N THR A 36 -10.95 -17.05 5.09
CA THR A 36 -9.64 -16.60 5.58
C THR A 36 -9.00 -15.58 4.65
N LEU A 37 -9.12 -15.77 3.32
CA LEU A 37 -8.61 -14.82 2.32
C LEU A 37 -9.33 -13.47 2.41
N ILE A 38 -10.67 -13.46 2.50
CA ILE A 38 -11.46 -12.23 2.63
C ILE A 38 -11.08 -11.46 3.90
N ARG A 39 -10.97 -12.15 5.04
CA ARG A 39 -10.53 -11.53 6.31
C ARG A 39 -9.14 -10.90 6.18
N TYR A 40 -8.24 -11.58 5.49
CA TYR A 40 -6.89 -11.07 5.25
C TYR A 40 -6.88 -9.84 4.32
N TYR A 41 -7.63 -9.85 3.21
CA TYR A 41 -7.72 -8.68 2.32
C TYR A 41 -8.34 -7.47 3.02
N PHE A 42 -9.35 -7.69 3.84
CA PHE A 42 -9.94 -6.62 4.65
C PHE A 42 -8.91 -6.00 5.59
N PHE A 43 -8.15 -6.83 6.30
CA PHE A 43 -7.06 -6.39 7.16
C PHE A 43 -5.99 -5.60 6.38
N LEU A 44 -5.56 -6.13 5.23
CA LEU A 44 -4.57 -5.47 4.39
C LEU A 44 -5.09 -4.14 3.82
N THR A 45 -6.40 -4.04 3.53
CA THR A 45 -7.06 -2.80 3.07
C THR A 45 -7.03 -1.73 4.15
N ILE A 46 -7.33 -2.11 5.39
CA ILE A 46 -7.25 -1.18 6.53
C ILE A 46 -5.83 -0.64 6.67
N LEU A 47 -4.82 -1.52 6.65
CA LEU A 47 -3.42 -1.09 6.75
C LEU A 47 -3.01 -0.20 5.58
N PHE A 48 -3.42 -0.54 4.36
CA PHE A 48 -3.14 0.26 3.17
C PHE A 48 -3.72 1.67 3.28
N MET A 49 -5.01 1.77 3.61
CA MET A 49 -5.68 3.06 3.78
C MET A 49 -5.09 3.87 4.95
N MET A 50 -4.68 3.20 6.04
CA MET A 50 -3.99 3.84 7.15
C MET A 50 -2.67 4.48 6.69
N VAL A 51 -1.83 3.75 5.94
CA VAL A 51 -0.55 4.29 5.42
C VAL A 51 -0.81 5.51 4.55
N LEU A 52 -1.71 5.42 3.57
CA LEU A 52 -2.03 6.55 2.68
C LEU A 52 -2.51 7.77 3.47
N THR A 53 -3.36 7.55 4.48
CA THR A 53 -3.93 8.62 5.31
C THR A 53 -2.84 9.31 6.14
N ILE A 54 -2.02 8.54 6.86
CA ILE A 54 -0.97 9.09 7.71
C ILE A 54 0.06 9.84 6.86
N VAL A 55 0.52 9.25 5.76
CA VAL A 55 1.46 9.92 4.83
C VAL A 55 0.86 11.23 4.29
N SER A 56 -0.43 11.23 3.93
CA SER A 56 -1.12 12.44 3.45
C SER A 56 -1.22 13.54 4.51
N ILE A 57 -1.42 13.18 5.77
CA ILE A 57 -1.46 14.12 6.91
C ILE A 57 -0.05 14.67 7.15
N PHE A 58 0.94 13.79 7.29
CA PHE A 58 2.33 14.19 7.59
C PHE A 58 2.95 15.04 6.48
N LYS A 59 2.54 14.84 5.22
CA LYS A 59 2.94 15.74 4.12
C LYS A 59 2.63 17.21 4.41
N LYS A 60 1.51 17.48 5.08
CA LYS A 60 1.07 18.85 5.39
C LYS A 60 1.79 19.44 6.60
N ILE A 61 2.22 18.60 7.54
CA ILE A 61 2.79 19.03 8.82
C ILE A 61 4.33 19.10 8.73
N TYR A 62 4.95 18.03 8.22
CA TYR A 62 6.41 17.85 8.18
C TYR A 62 6.84 17.15 6.88
N PRO A 63 6.78 17.84 5.72
CA PRO A 63 7.07 17.24 4.42
C PRO A 63 8.50 16.68 4.29
N GLU A 64 9.48 17.30 4.96
CA GLU A 64 10.89 16.90 4.91
C GLU A 64 11.16 15.52 5.52
N TYR A 65 10.36 15.11 6.51
CA TYR A 65 10.54 13.83 7.22
C TYR A 65 9.64 12.71 6.70
N LEU A 66 8.95 12.94 5.58
CA LEU A 66 7.91 12.02 5.08
C LEU A 66 8.45 10.63 4.71
N GLY A 67 9.70 10.55 4.24
CA GLY A 67 10.37 9.27 4.00
C GLY A 67 10.59 8.45 5.28
N PHE A 68 10.96 9.10 6.39
CA PHE A 68 11.12 8.44 7.69
C PHE A 68 9.79 7.96 8.26
N VAL A 69 8.74 8.79 8.15
CA VAL A 69 7.38 8.41 8.55
C VAL A 69 6.93 7.16 7.79
N PHE A 70 7.13 7.14 6.47
CA PHE A 70 6.81 5.98 5.66
C PHE A 70 7.57 4.72 6.08
N LEU A 71 8.89 4.82 6.30
CA LEU A 71 9.69 3.68 6.77
C LEU A 71 9.16 3.11 8.11
N GLY A 72 8.82 3.99 9.07
CA GLY A 72 8.22 3.58 10.34
C GLY A 72 6.87 2.88 10.16
N LEU A 73 6.02 3.39 9.25
CA LEU A 73 4.75 2.76 8.92
C LEU A 73 4.93 1.37 8.28
N VAL A 74 5.94 1.18 7.42
CA VAL A 74 6.25 -0.13 6.83
C VAL A 74 6.67 -1.13 7.92
N MET A 75 7.51 -0.70 8.88
CA MET A 75 7.89 -1.55 10.02
C MET A 75 6.69 -1.92 10.89
N PHE A 76 5.83 -0.95 11.20
CA PHE A 76 4.58 -1.20 11.93
C PHE A 76 3.66 -2.18 11.18
N LYS A 77 3.52 -2.01 9.87
CA LYS A 77 2.72 -2.89 9.00
C LYS A 77 3.25 -4.33 9.03
N LEU A 78 4.56 -4.53 8.93
CA LEU A 78 5.20 -5.85 9.05
C LEU A 78 4.91 -6.49 10.40
N ALA A 79 5.02 -5.75 11.50
CA ALA A 79 4.69 -6.24 12.84
C ALA A 79 3.21 -6.67 12.94
N MET A 80 2.30 -5.87 12.39
CA MET A 80 0.87 -6.17 12.35
C MET A 80 0.56 -7.45 11.56
N VAL A 81 1.20 -7.65 10.40
CA VAL A 81 1.10 -8.90 9.62
C VAL A 81 1.64 -10.10 10.41
N PHE A 82 2.71 -9.92 11.17
CA PHE A 82 3.27 -10.97 12.01
C PHE A 82 2.32 -11.39 13.14
N ILE A 83 1.58 -10.45 13.72
CA ILE A 83 0.59 -10.73 14.77
C ILE A 83 -0.65 -11.41 14.17
N ILE A 84 -1.18 -10.89 13.06
CA ILE A 84 -2.44 -11.37 12.49
C ILE A 84 -2.32 -12.80 11.95
N ARG A 85 -1.14 -13.22 11.47
CA ARG A 85 -0.95 -14.57 10.93
C ARG A 85 -1.25 -15.67 11.95
N LYS A 86 -0.95 -15.41 13.24
CA LYS A 86 -1.27 -16.33 14.34
C LYS A 86 -2.77 -16.35 14.64
N LYS A 87 -3.48 -15.24 14.40
CA LYS A 87 -4.91 -15.10 14.69
C LYS A 87 -5.81 -15.61 13.57
N LEU A 88 -5.34 -15.56 12.33
CA LEU A 88 -6.09 -15.98 11.13
C LEU A 88 -5.81 -17.45 10.73
N ASN A 89 -5.10 -18.23 11.54
CA ASN A 89 -4.71 -19.62 11.25
C ASN A 89 -4.16 -19.82 9.83
N ILE A 90 -3.39 -18.84 9.35
CA ILE A 90 -2.90 -18.75 7.98
C ILE A 90 -2.06 -19.98 7.57
N THR A 91 -1.42 -20.64 8.54
CA THR A 91 -0.58 -21.83 8.36
C THR A 91 -1.32 -23.07 7.91
N GLU A 92 -2.66 -23.11 8.02
CA GLU A 92 -3.48 -24.25 7.58
C GLU A 92 -3.70 -24.27 6.05
N ILE A 93 -3.37 -23.18 5.36
CA ILE A 93 -3.52 -23.07 3.90
C ILE A 93 -2.29 -23.66 3.20
N PRO A 94 -2.45 -24.62 2.28
CA PRO A 94 -1.34 -25.12 1.47
C PRO A 94 -0.75 -23.96 0.66
N ASN A 95 0.59 -23.89 0.57
CA ASN A 95 1.29 -22.78 -0.09
C ASN A 95 0.94 -21.38 0.45
N TYR A 96 0.46 -21.26 1.70
CA TYR A 96 0.02 -19.98 2.29
C TYR A 96 1.01 -18.83 2.04
N LYS A 97 2.32 -19.09 2.15
CA LYS A 97 3.36 -18.07 1.95
C LYS A 97 3.14 -17.27 0.65
N PHE A 98 2.83 -17.93 -0.46
CA PHE A 98 2.59 -17.26 -1.74
C PHE A 98 1.27 -16.46 -1.76
N HIS A 99 0.20 -17.02 -1.18
CA HIS A 99 -1.12 -16.38 -1.09
C HIS A 99 -1.10 -15.08 -0.27
N PHE A 100 -0.20 -14.98 0.72
CA PHE A 100 -0.15 -13.84 1.63
C PHE A 100 0.99 -12.86 1.32
N ILE A 101 2.13 -13.33 0.79
CA ILE A 101 3.26 -12.44 0.46
C ILE A 101 2.96 -11.59 -0.77
N LEU A 102 2.36 -12.17 -1.83
CA LEU A 102 2.16 -11.43 -3.08
C LEU A 102 1.26 -10.20 -2.90
N PRO A 103 0.08 -10.29 -2.27
CA PRO A 103 -0.77 -9.12 -2.08
C PRO A 103 -0.13 -8.10 -1.13
N TYR A 104 0.62 -8.56 -0.13
CA TYR A 104 1.37 -7.69 0.78
C TYR A 104 2.44 -6.87 0.05
N LEU A 105 3.29 -7.52 -0.75
CA LEU A 105 4.37 -6.85 -1.48
C LEU A 105 3.81 -5.88 -2.51
N PHE A 106 2.73 -6.25 -3.20
CA PHE A 106 2.07 -5.34 -4.13
C PHE A 106 1.49 -4.11 -3.42
N SER A 107 0.83 -4.31 -2.28
CA SER A 107 0.36 -3.22 -1.43
C SER A 107 1.50 -2.28 -1.02
N LEU A 108 2.62 -2.84 -0.58
CA LEU A 108 3.81 -2.08 -0.20
C LEU A 108 4.41 -1.30 -1.37
N PHE A 109 4.45 -1.90 -2.56
CA PHE A 109 4.90 -1.24 -3.78
C PHE A 109 4.03 -0.02 -4.11
N LEU A 110 2.70 -0.17 -4.05
CA LEU A 110 1.79 0.96 -4.29
C LEU A 110 1.94 2.08 -3.26
N GLU A 111 2.10 1.75 -1.98
CA GLU A 111 2.36 2.74 -0.92
C GLU A 111 3.71 3.45 -1.13
N THR A 112 4.72 2.73 -1.60
CA THR A 112 6.04 3.30 -1.92
C THR A 112 5.91 4.29 -3.07
N VAL A 113 5.25 3.91 -4.17
CA VAL A 113 5.01 4.80 -5.31
C VAL A 113 4.21 6.04 -4.88
N PHE A 114 3.17 5.85 -4.07
CA PHE A 114 2.38 6.93 -3.50
C PHE A 114 3.25 7.91 -2.70
N THR A 115 4.04 7.38 -1.76
CA THR A 115 4.89 8.17 -0.87
C THR A 115 5.96 8.92 -1.65
N VAL A 116 6.66 8.25 -2.58
CA VAL A 116 7.67 8.89 -3.44
C VAL A 116 7.04 10.01 -4.27
N ASN A 117 5.85 9.81 -4.83
CA ASN A 117 5.12 10.87 -5.54
C ASN A 117 4.77 12.03 -4.61
N MET A 118 4.37 11.75 -3.36
CA MET A 118 4.12 12.77 -2.36
C MET A 118 5.36 13.59 -2.01
N ILE A 119 6.52 12.95 -1.80
CA ILE A 119 7.81 13.62 -1.55
C ILE A 119 8.16 14.53 -2.73
N ARG A 120 8.20 13.99 -3.95
CA ARG A 120 8.57 14.76 -5.16
C ARG A 120 7.66 15.95 -5.43
N SER A 121 6.38 15.84 -5.06
CA SER A 121 5.42 16.94 -5.20
C SER A 121 5.53 18.01 -4.10
N ALA A 122 6.19 17.71 -2.97
CA ALA A 122 6.55 18.72 -1.98
C ALA A 122 7.73 19.55 -2.48
N ASP A 123 8.75 18.91 -3.05
CA ASP A 123 9.97 19.57 -3.56
C ASP A 123 9.70 20.48 -4.77
N LYS A 124 8.71 20.15 -5.61
CA LYS A 124 8.35 20.92 -6.82
C LYS A 124 7.60 22.22 -6.57
N LYS A 125 7.29 22.58 -5.32
CA LYS A 125 6.56 23.82 -5.00
C LYS A 125 7.42 25.09 -5.03
N ASP A 126 8.69 25.03 -5.44
CA ASP A 126 9.57 26.19 -5.59
C ASP A 126 10.16 26.34 -7.02
N PRO A 127 9.39 26.86 -7.99
CA PRO A 127 10.02 27.59 -9.10
C PRO A 127 9.31 28.91 -9.49
N GLU A 128 8.32 29.39 -8.72
CA GLU A 128 7.52 30.57 -9.08
C GLU A 128 7.70 31.74 -8.09
N LYS A 129 8.94 31.98 -7.62
CA LYS A 129 9.29 33.18 -6.85
C LYS A 129 10.58 33.88 -7.25
N ASP A 130 11.32 33.40 -8.24
CA ASP A 130 12.57 34.05 -8.68
C ASP A 130 12.45 34.94 -9.93
N GLU A 131 11.36 34.86 -10.71
CA GLU A 131 11.21 35.66 -11.94
C GLU A 131 10.65 37.08 -11.73
N LYS A 132 10.37 37.51 -10.50
CA LYS A 132 9.86 38.87 -10.20
C LYS A 132 10.90 39.87 -9.69
N ASN A 133 12.16 39.45 -9.56
CA ASN A 133 13.26 40.29 -9.07
C ASN A 133 14.48 40.30 -10.03
N GLN A 134 14.26 40.15 -11.34
CA GLN A 134 15.26 40.50 -12.37
C GLN A 134 14.76 41.60 -13.28
#